data_AF-A0A2V2RIN2-F1
#
_entry.id   AF-A0A2V2RIN2-F1
#
_cell.length_a   1.000
_cell.length_b   1.000
_cell.length_c   1.000
_cell.angle_alpha   90.00
_cell.angle_beta   90.00
_cell.angle_gamma   90.00
#
_symmetry.space_group_name_H-M   'P 1'
#
loop_
_entity.id
_entity.type
_entity.pdbx_description
1 polymer ?
#
loop_
_entity_poly.entity_id
_entity_poly.type
_entity_poly.pdbx_seq_one_letter_code
_entity_poly.pdbx_strand_id
1 'polypeptide(L)'
;LLKRKNEIDNALGRGGLIVAGLRDFYSGKYRESITEFEQVLNSGQPAPATLYFYLGCSYAGLGYVTQTDSSKYLDKSKQLFAKAKLTDSKLAIDTANISPKIIALYQESR
;
A
#
# COMPACT_ATOMS: atom_id res chain seq x y z
N LEU A 1 23.70 26.66 15.74
CA LEU A 1 22.25 26.87 15.67
C LEU A 1 21.62 25.91 14.65
N LEU A 2 20.80 25.00 15.17
CA LEU A 2 19.58 24.50 14.54
C LEU A 2 19.59 23.49 13.38
N LYS A 3 20.72 22.97 12.87
CA LYS A 3 20.65 21.86 11.88
C LYS A 3 20.37 20.47 12.46
N ARG A 4 20.52 20.27 13.77
CA ARG A 4 20.15 19.02 14.49
C ARG A 4 18.81 19.10 15.22
N LYS A 5 18.01 20.12 14.94
CA LYS A 5 16.61 20.19 15.40
C LYS A 5 15.68 19.77 14.25
N ASN A 6 16.12 18.83 13.41
CA ASN A 6 15.47 18.40 12.17
C ASN A 6 14.93 16.94 12.23
N GLU A 7 14.92 16.29 13.39
CA GLU A 7 14.48 14.88 13.49
C GLU A 7 13.42 14.63 14.59
N ILE A 8 12.88 15.71 15.20
CA ILE A 8 11.86 15.62 16.26
C ILE A 8 10.49 16.13 15.78
N ASP A 9 10.33 16.40 14.49
CA ASP A 9 9.02 16.65 13.88
C ASP A 9 8.45 15.33 13.33
N ASN A 10 7.90 14.52 14.23
CA ASN A 10 6.80 13.57 13.97
C ASN A 10 6.89 12.60 12.76
N ALA A 11 8.08 12.25 12.28
CA ALA A 11 8.22 11.17 11.31
C ALA A 11 7.90 9.83 12.00
N LEU A 12 6.77 9.22 11.66
CA LEU A 12 6.45 7.88 12.15
C LEU A 12 7.61 6.94 11.78
N GLY A 13 8.10 6.16 12.75
CA GLY A 13 8.99 5.05 12.44
C GLY A 13 8.31 4.05 11.50
N ARG A 14 9.07 3.15 10.88
CA ARG A 14 8.55 2.19 9.88
C ARG A 14 7.25 1.49 10.30
N GLY A 15 7.17 1.01 11.54
CA GLY A 15 5.96 0.38 12.06
C GLY A 15 4.77 1.35 12.15
N GLY A 16 5.01 2.60 12.52
CA GLY A 16 4.00 3.66 12.55
C GLY A 16 3.47 3.99 11.15
N LEU A 17 4.34 4.08 10.14
CA LEU A 17 3.91 4.30 8.75
C LEU A 17 3.03 3.15 8.23
N ILE A 18 3.37 1.90 8.57
CA ILE A 18 2.53 0.74 8.22
C ILE A 18 1.14 0.86 8.86
N VAL A 19 1.08 1.18 10.15
CA VAL A 19 -0.19 1.34 10.87
C VAL A 19 -1.01 2.51 10.31
N ALA A 20 -0.38 3.63 10.00
CA ALA A 20 -1.04 4.79 9.39
C ALA A 20 -1.58 4.43 7.99
N GLY A 21 -0.77 3.79 7.15
CA GLY A 21 -1.18 3.38 5.81
C GLY A 21 -2.35 2.40 5.81
N LEU A 22 -2.39 1.46 6.77
CA LEU A 22 -3.52 0.54 6.96
C LEU A 22 -4.78 1.26 7.42
N ARG A 23 -4.67 2.14 8.42
CA ARG A 23 -5.80 2.95 8.91
C ARG A 23 -6.40 3.78 7.76
N ASP A 24 -5.55 4.39 6.96
CA ASP A 24 -5.98 5.26 5.87
C ASP A 24 -6.60 4.44 4.73
N PHE A 25 -6.08 3.25 4.43
CA PHE A 25 -6.70 2.29 3.50
C PHE A 25 -8.13 1.92 3.93
N TYR A 26 -8.31 1.47 5.17
CA TYR A 26 -9.63 1.09 5.68
C TYR A 26 -10.59 2.28 5.82
N SER A 27 -10.06 3.50 5.86
CA SER A 27 -10.86 4.74 5.85
C SER A 27 -11.17 5.25 4.43
N GLY A 28 -10.75 4.54 3.37
CA GLY A 28 -10.91 4.96 1.98
C GLY A 28 -9.99 6.11 1.54
N LYS A 29 -9.02 6.50 2.37
CA LYS A 29 -8.03 7.55 2.10
C LYS A 29 -6.84 6.96 1.33
N TYR A 30 -7.12 6.56 0.09
CA TYR A 30 -6.17 5.76 -0.69
C TYR A 30 -4.87 6.51 -1.05
N ARG A 31 -4.92 7.84 -1.25
CA ARG A 31 -3.72 8.62 -1.58
C ARG A 31 -2.77 8.73 -0.39
N GLU A 32 -3.31 8.98 0.78
CA GLU A 32 -2.60 9.01 2.05
C GLU A 32 -2.01 7.64 2.35
N SER A 33 -2.81 6.58 2.23
CA SER A 33 -2.34 5.20 2.36
C SER A 33 -1.15 4.86 1.44
N ILE A 34 -1.23 5.25 0.16
CA ILE A 34 -0.11 5.10 -0.79
C ILE A 34 1.13 5.84 -0.29
N THR A 35 0.96 7.08 0.17
CA THR A 35 2.07 7.94 0.62
C THR A 35 2.81 7.32 1.81
N GLU A 36 2.08 6.77 2.79
CA GLU A 36 2.70 6.14 3.96
C GLU A 36 3.43 4.83 3.60
N PHE A 37 2.83 3.99 2.77
CA PHE A 37 3.46 2.73 2.35
C PHE A 37 4.67 2.96 1.44
N GLU A 38 4.66 3.97 0.56
CA GLU A 38 5.81 4.31 -0.28
C GLU A 38 6.99 4.82 0.55
N GLN A 39 6.74 5.57 1.63
CA GLN A 39 7.81 5.94 2.58
C GLN A 39 8.46 4.70 3.20
N VAL A 40 7.68 3.67 3.55
CA VAL A 40 8.24 2.40 4.04
C VAL A 40 9.12 1.73 2.98
N LEU A 41 8.71 1.71 1.71
CA LEU A 41 9.51 1.14 0.62
C LEU A 41 10.80 1.93 0.36
N ASN A 42 10.76 3.25 0.51
CA ASN A 42 11.90 4.13 0.30
C ASN A 42 12.92 4.09 1.46
N SER A 43 12.59 3.44 2.58
CA SER A 43 13.51 3.27 3.71
C SER A 43 14.70 2.34 3.42
N GLY A 44 14.71 1.65 2.28
CA GLY A 44 15.77 0.70 1.89
C GLY A 44 15.73 -0.64 2.63
N GLN A 45 14.77 -0.83 3.54
CA GLN A 45 14.59 -2.08 4.28
C GLN A 45 13.65 -3.04 3.53
N PRO A 46 13.87 -4.37 3.60
CA PRO A 46 12.97 -5.36 3.02
C PRO A 46 11.53 -5.17 3.52
N ALA A 47 10.57 -5.07 2.62
CA ALA A 47 9.16 -4.92 2.95
C ALA A 47 8.43 -6.27 3.02
N PRO A 48 7.51 -6.47 3.97
CA PRO A 48 6.72 -7.69 4.04
C PRO A 48 5.74 -7.78 2.87
N ALA A 49 5.34 -9.00 2.51
CA ALA A 49 4.35 -9.25 1.46
C ALA A 49 3.02 -8.50 1.70
N THR A 50 2.61 -8.38 2.97
CA THR A 50 1.41 -7.63 3.39
C THR A 50 1.47 -6.17 2.95
N LEU A 51 2.64 -5.52 2.99
CA LEU A 51 2.76 -4.12 2.58
C LEU A 51 2.54 -3.96 1.07
N TYR A 52 3.09 -4.86 0.26
CA TYR A 52 2.84 -4.86 -1.18
C TYR A 52 1.37 -5.12 -1.50
N PHE A 53 0.74 -6.02 -0.76
CA PHE A 53 -0.69 -6.30 -0.90
C PHE A 53 -1.53 -5.04 -0.61
N TYR A 54 -1.40 -4.43 0.57
CA TYR A 54 -2.22 -3.26 0.92
C TYR A 54 -1.90 -2.03 0.06
N LEU A 55 -0.64 -1.83 -0.35
CA LEU A 55 -0.31 -0.79 -1.33
C LEU A 55 -1.00 -1.05 -2.68
N GLY A 56 -1.03 -2.31 -3.13
CA GLY A 56 -1.76 -2.71 -4.32
C GLY A 56 -3.28 -2.45 -4.19
N CYS A 57 -3.85 -2.73 -3.02
CA CYS A 57 -5.26 -2.42 -2.72
C CYS A 57 -5.53 -0.92 -2.76
N SER A 58 -4.65 -0.08 -2.19
CA SER A 58 -4.81 1.39 -2.22
C SER A 58 -4.72 1.94 -3.64
N TYR A 59 -3.79 1.43 -4.46
CA TYR A 59 -3.73 1.78 -5.89
C TYR A 59 -4.99 1.36 -6.65
N ALA A 60 -5.51 0.15 -6.43
CA ALA A 60 -6.76 -0.28 -7.05
C ALA A 60 -7.96 0.55 -6.59
N GLY A 61 -8.07 0.80 -5.28
CA GLY A 61 -9.10 1.64 -4.68
C GLY A 61 -9.10 3.02 -5.32
N LEU A 62 -7.93 3.65 -5.44
CA LEU A 62 -7.79 4.94 -6.10
C LEU A 62 -8.22 4.89 -7.57
N GLY A 63 -7.75 3.89 -8.33
CA GLY A 63 -8.12 3.70 -9.73
C GLY A 63 -9.61 3.50 -9.95
N TYR A 64 -10.30 2.83 -9.03
CA TYR A 64 -11.75 2.63 -9.10
C TYR A 64 -12.55 3.88 -8.72
N VAL A 65 -12.08 4.71 -7.76
CA VAL A 65 -12.83 5.90 -7.34
C VAL A 65 -12.58 7.11 -8.23
N THR A 66 -11.37 7.32 -8.77
CA THR A 66 -11.06 8.54 -9.53
C THR A 66 -11.53 8.50 -10.96
N GLN A 67 -11.68 7.31 -11.57
CA GLN A 67 -12.00 7.04 -12.98
C GLN A 67 -11.01 7.63 -14.02
N THR A 68 -10.41 8.78 -13.74
CA THR A 68 -9.25 9.35 -14.44
C THR A 68 -7.98 8.56 -14.09
N ASP A 69 -7.16 8.26 -15.10
CA ASP A 69 -5.92 7.47 -14.99
C ASP A 69 -6.12 6.09 -14.36
N SER A 70 -7.35 5.55 -14.40
CA SER A 70 -7.70 4.28 -13.78
C SER A 70 -6.78 3.14 -14.23
N SER A 71 -6.47 3.07 -15.54
CA SER A 71 -5.56 2.06 -16.09
C SER A 71 -4.19 2.08 -15.44
N LYS A 72 -3.57 3.27 -15.31
CA LYS A 72 -2.25 3.44 -14.69
C LYS A 72 -2.24 2.96 -13.24
N TYR A 73 -3.26 3.31 -12.47
CA TYR A 73 -3.36 2.88 -11.07
C TYR A 73 -3.61 1.37 -10.95
N LEU A 74 -4.45 0.79 -11.82
CA LEU A 74 -4.72 -0.64 -11.85
C LEU A 74 -3.50 -1.45 -12.31
N ASP A 75 -2.70 -0.95 -13.24
CA ASP A 75 -1.46 -1.60 -13.66
C ASP A 75 -0.43 -1.60 -12.54
N LYS A 76 -0.29 -0.48 -11.82
CA LYS A 76 0.57 -0.40 -10.63
C LYS A 76 0.10 -1.37 -9.54
N SER A 77 -1.21 -1.47 -9.32
CA SER A 77 -1.82 -2.41 -8.40
C SER A 77 -1.45 -3.87 -8.73
N LYS A 78 -1.61 -4.28 -10.01
CA LYS A 78 -1.23 -5.64 -10.46
C LYS A 78 0.24 -5.95 -10.21
N GLN A 79 1.14 -5.01 -10.49
CA GLN A 79 2.59 -5.19 -10.24
C GLN A 79 2.88 -5.41 -8.74
N LEU A 80 2.20 -4.67 -7.87
CA LEU A 80 2.35 -4.80 -6.43
C LEU A 80 1.77 -6.12 -5.91
N PHE A 81 0.65 -6.56 -6.45
CA PHE A 81 0.07 -7.86 -6.13
C PHE A 81 0.95 -9.03 -6.57
N ALA A 82 1.51 -8.97 -7.77
CA ALA A 82 2.52 -9.93 -8.21
C ALA A 82 3.72 -9.96 -7.24
N LYS A 83 4.20 -8.78 -6.83
CA LYS A 83 5.30 -8.68 -5.86
C LYS A 83 4.93 -9.25 -4.49
N ALA A 84 3.70 -9.05 -4.02
CA ALA A 84 3.21 -9.66 -2.78
C ALA A 84 3.28 -11.19 -2.86
N LYS A 85 2.76 -11.79 -3.95
CA LYS A 85 2.80 -13.25 -4.17
C LYS A 85 4.21 -13.80 -4.31
N LEU A 86 5.12 -13.06 -4.95
CA LEU A 86 6.53 -13.43 -5.06
C LEU A 86 7.24 -13.38 -3.70
N THR A 87 6.84 -12.44 -2.83
CA THR A 87 7.44 -12.28 -1.49
C THR A 87 6.92 -13.33 -0.52
N ASP A 88 5.62 -13.63 -0.57
CA ASP A 88 4.99 -14.70 0.20
C ASP A 88 3.83 -15.30 -0.61
N SER A 89 4.03 -16.51 -1.14
CA SER A 89 3.04 -17.21 -1.95
C SER A 89 1.88 -17.78 -1.12
N LYS A 90 2.01 -17.81 0.20
CA LYS A 90 1.00 -18.30 1.15
C LYS A 90 0.39 -17.16 1.97
N LEU A 91 0.57 -15.92 1.52
CA LEU A 91 0.04 -14.75 2.21
C LEU A 91 -1.44 -14.92 2.55
N ALA A 92 -1.76 -14.91 3.83
CA ALA A 92 -3.14 -14.86 4.29
C ALA A 92 -3.66 -13.42 4.13
N ILE A 93 -4.69 -13.24 3.32
CA ILE A 93 -5.31 -11.94 3.05
C ILE A 93 -6.66 -11.83 3.77
N ASP A 94 -6.96 -10.63 4.29
CA ASP A 94 -8.27 -10.31 4.81
C ASP A 94 -9.24 -10.03 3.65
N THR A 95 -10.02 -11.03 3.26
CA THR A 95 -11.04 -10.87 2.21
C THR A 95 -12.35 -10.26 2.71
N ALA A 96 -12.56 -10.17 4.03
CA ALA A 96 -13.85 -9.74 4.58
C ALA A 96 -14.05 -8.22 4.44
N ASN A 97 -12.97 -7.46 4.54
CA ASN A 97 -13.01 -5.99 4.54
C ASN A 97 -12.46 -5.36 3.25
N ILE A 98 -12.27 -6.15 2.19
CA ILE A 98 -11.71 -5.69 0.91
C ILE A 98 -12.74 -5.93 -0.19
N SER A 99 -12.89 -4.94 -1.08
CA SER A 99 -13.80 -5.02 -2.23
C SER A 99 -13.56 -6.30 -3.05
N PRO A 100 -14.61 -7.07 -3.40
CA PRO A 100 -14.48 -8.26 -4.23
C PRO A 100 -13.76 -8.02 -5.56
N LYS A 101 -13.89 -6.82 -6.14
CA LYS A 101 -13.17 -6.43 -7.38
C LYS A 101 -11.66 -6.36 -7.17
N ILE A 102 -11.22 -5.83 -6.03
CA ILE A 102 -9.79 -5.77 -5.67
C ILE A 102 -9.26 -7.17 -5.41
N ILE A 103 -10.05 -8.02 -4.74
CA ILE A 103 -9.69 -9.43 -4.50
C ILE A 103 -9.53 -10.19 -5.82
N ALA A 104 -10.45 -10.04 -6.77
CA ALA A 104 -10.34 -10.64 -8.10
C ALA A 104 -9.06 -10.16 -8.82
N LEU A 105 -8.80 -8.85 -8.80
CA LEU A 105 -7.58 -8.27 -9.38
C LEU A 105 -6.29 -8.84 -8.77
N TYR A 106 -6.27 -9.05 -7.45
CA TYR A 106 -5.16 -9.72 -6.76
C TYR A 106 -5.04 -11.19 -7.19
N GLN A 107 -6.13 -11.93 -7.30
CA GLN A 107 -6.09 -13.34 -7.72
C GLN A 107 -5.56 -13.50 -9.14
N GLU A 108 -5.94 -12.60 -10.06
CA GLU A 108 -5.54 -12.59 -11.47
C GLU A 108 -4.09 -12.13 -11.70
N SER A 109 -3.50 -11.36 -10.78
CA SER A 109 -2.12 -10.88 -10.93
C SER A 109 -1.12 -12.04 -10.90
N ARG A 110 -0.20 -12.09 -11.86
CA ARG A 110 0.85 -13.11 -11.97
C ARG A 110 2.21 -12.53 -11.61
#